data_AF-A0A2N9AJU6-F1
#
_entry.id   AF-A0A2N9AJU6-F1
#
_cell.length_a   1.000
_cell.length_b   1.000
_cell.length_c   1.000
_cell.angle_alpha   90.00
_cell.angle_beta   90.00
_cell.angle_gamma   90.00
#
_symmetry.space_group_name_H-M   'P 1'
#
loop_
_entity.id
_entity.type
_entity.pdbx_description
1 polymer ?
#
loop_
_entity_poly.entity_id
_entity_poly.type
_entity_poly.pdbx_seq_one_letter_code
_entity_poly.pdbx_strand_id
1 'polypeptide(L)' 'MLLPELAPDHLPPEAAEWRKAFGALRPTSSPCRYLGATAWANIHEACTDFIERFSAEAVRLG' A
#
# COMPACT_ATOMS: atom_id res chain seq x y z
N MET A 1 -9.25 12.95 -27.15
CA MET A 1 -9.57 12.56 -25.76
C MET A 1 -8.32 12.84 -24.95
N LEU A 2 -8.35 13.88 -24.09
CA LEU A 2 -7.22 14.17 -23.19
C LEU A 2 -7.14 13.03 -22.17
N LEU A 3 -6.01 12.33 -22.15
CA LEU A 3 -5.66 11.46 -21.02
C LEU A 3 -5.60 12.37 -19.79
N PRO A 4 -6.29 12.05 -18.68
CA PRO A 4 -6.09 12.80 -17.45
C PRO A 4 -4.60 12.70 -17.12
N GLU A 5 -3.97 13.87 -17.00
CA GLU A 5 -2.63 14.00 -16.46
C GLU A 5 -2.67 13.27 -15.12
N LEU A 6 -2.06 12.09 -15.06
CA LEU A 6 -1.80 11.39 -13.81
C LEU A 6 -0.90 12.35 -13.04
N ALA A 7 -1.53 13.20 -12.21
CA ALA A 7 -0.82 14.06 -11.28
C ALA A 7 0.25 13.18 -10.65
N PRO A 8 1.53 13.57 -10.66
CA PRO A 8 2.55 12.76 -10.04
C PRO A 8 2.08 12.56 -8.62
N ASP A 9 1.84 11.30 -8.26
CA ASP A 9 1.23 10.94 -7.00
C ASP A 9 2.30 11.22 -5.95
N HIS A 10 2.38 12.48 -5.51
CA HIS A 10 3.43 13.01 -4.64
C HIS A 10 3.10 12.58 -3.22
N LEU A 11 3.06 11.26 -3.00
CA LEU A 11 3.16 10.73 -1.66
C LEU A 11 4.44 11.28 -1.02
N PRO A 12 4.40 11.64 0.27
CA PRO A 12 5.62 11.89 1.03
C PRO A 12 6.62 10.74 0.82
N PRO A 13 7.95 11.00 0.84
CA PRO A 13 8.95 9.97 0.56
C PRO A 13 8.78 8.68 1.36
N GLU A 14 8.38 8.81 2.63
CA GLU A 14 8.09 7.68 3.51
C GLU A 14 6.89 6.85 3.04
N ALA A 15 5.77 7.52 2.73
CA ALA A 15 4.58 6.86 2.19
C ALA A 15 4.85 6.20 0.82
N ALA A 16 5.70 6.82 -0.02
CA ALA A 16 6.11 6.24 -1.30
C ALA A 16 6.93 4.95 -1.10
N GLU A 17 7.84 4.93 -0.12
CA GLU A 17 8.58 3.71 0.22
C GLU A 17 7.68 2.63 0.82
N TRP A 18 6.66 2.98 1.61
CA TRP A 18 5.66 2.02 2.08
C TRP A 18 4.90 1.39 0.92
N ARG A 19 4.38 2.20 -0.01
CA ARG A 19 3.67 1.72 -1.21
C ARG A 19 4.53 0.78 -2.04
N LYS A 20 5.78 1.16 -2.27
CA LYS A 20 6.75 0.34 -3.02
C LYS A 20 7.09 -0.97 -2.31
N ALA A 21 7.41 -0.92 -1.03
CA ALA A 21 7.80 -2.11 -0.26
C ALA A 21 6.62 -3.09 -0.10
N PHE A 22 5.43 -2.58 0.24
CA PHE A 22 4.25 -3.41 0.43
C PHE A 22 3.70 -3.94 -0.90
N GLY A 23 3.75 -3.13 -1.97
CA GLY A 23 3.35 -3.53 -3.32
C GLY A 23 4.20 -4.65 -3.92
N ALA A 24 5.42 -4.86 -3.42
CA ALA A 24 6.26 -6.00 -3.81
C ALA A 24 5.79 -7.34 -3.20
N LEU A 25 4.93 -7.31 -2.19
CA LEU A 25 4.41 -8.50 -1.53
C LEU A 25 3.24 -9.10 -2.33
N ARG A 26 3.22 -10.44 -2.45
CA ARG A 26 2.14 -11.14 -3.15
C ARG A 26 0.95 -11.40 -2.21
N PRO A 27 -0.30 -11.06 -2.59
CA PRO A 27 -1.48 -11.34 -1.77
C PRO A 27 -1.70 -12.84 -1.50
N THR A 28 -1.21 -13.71 -2.39
CA THR A 28 -1.39 -15.17 -2.32
C THR A 28 -0.30 -15.90 -1.53
N SER A 29 0.76 -15.20 -1.12
CA SER A 29 1.92 -15.79 -0.45
C SER A 29 2.27 -14.95 0.77
N SER A 30 1.86 -15.40 1.95
CA SER A 30 2.18 -14.67 3.17
C SER A 30 3.69 -14.64 3.42
N PRO A 31 4.26 -13.47 3.73
CA PRO A 31 5.64 -13.39 4.24
C PRO A 31 5.75 -13.91 5.68
N CYS A 32 4.63 -14.10 6.39
CA CYS A 32 4.59 -14.47 7.80
C CYS A 32 4.30 -15.97 7.96
N ARG A 33 5.24 -16.72 8.56
CA ARG A 33 5.19 -18.19 8.71
C ARG A 33 3.87 -18.74 9.27
N TYR A 34 3.24 -18.05 10.21
CA TYR A 34 2.06 -18.53 10.93
C TYR A 34 0.76 -17.82 10.52
N LEU A 35 0.81 -16.98 9.47
CA LEU A 35 -0.35 -16.28 8.98
C LEU A 35 -0.95 -17.06 7.80
N GLY A 36 -2.18 -17.54 7.96
CA GLY A 36 -2.88 -18.27 6.91
C GLY A 36 -3.13 -17.42 5.67
N ALA A 37 -3.20 -18.06 4.49
CA ALA A 37 -3.31 -17.36 3.20
C ALA A 37 -4.54 -16.43 3.10
N THR A 38 -5.71 -16.88 3.59
CA THR A 38 -6.93 -16.05 3.60
C THR A 38 -6.79 -14.82 4.51
N ALA A 39 -6.24 -15.01 5.71
CA ALA A 39 -6.00 -13.90 6.63
C ALA A 39 -5.00 -12.90 6.04
N TRP A 40 -3.94 -13.40 5.39
CA TRP A 40 -2.98 -12.57 4.69
C TRP A 40 -3.58 -11.79 3.53
N ALA A 41 -4.40 -12.41 2.68
CA ALA A 41 -5.05 -11.72 1.57
C ALA A 41 -5.91 -10.55 2.05
N ASN A 42 -6.69 -10.75 3.12
CA ASN A 42 -7.51 -9.69 3.73
C ASN A 42 -6.64 -8.56 4.31
N ILE A 43 -5.53 -8.90 4.98
CA ILE A 43 -4.58 -7.90 5.50
C ILE A 43 -3.92 -7.13 4.36
N HIS A 44 -3.50 -7.84 3.31
CA HIS A 44 -2.85 -7.23 2.14
C HIS A 44 -3.78 -6.23 1.44
N GLU A 45 -5.05 -6.59 1.24
CA GLU A 45 -6.06 -5.68 0.70
C GLU A 45 -6.26 -4.46 1.60
N ALA A 46 -6.47 -4.65 2.90
CA ALA A 46 -6.69 -3.55 3.84
C ALA A 46 -5.48 -2.60 3.95
N CYS A 47 -4.27 -3.14 3.98
CA CYS A 47 -3.04 -2.34 4.00
C CYS A 47 -2.82 -1.60 2.68
N THR A 48 -3.13 -2.23 1.54
CA THR A 48 -3.06 -1.55 0.24
C THR A 48 -4.04 -0.38 0.21
N ASP A 49 -5.30 -0.59 0.60
CA ASP A 49 -6.31 0.47 0.64
C ASP A 49 -5.91 1.61 1.59
N PHE A 50 -5.32 1.26 2.74
CA PHE A 50 -4.80 2.25 3.68
C PHE A 50 -3.67 3.09 3.06
N ILE A 51 -2.70 2.46 2.40
CA ILE A 51 -1.58 3.16 1.79
C ILE A 51 -2.08 4.11 0.70
N GLU A 52 -3.04 3.68 -0.11
CA GLU A 52 -3.60 4.50 -1.19
C GLU A 52 -4.38 5.73 -0.66
N ARG A 53 -5.10 5.58 0.46
CA ARG A 53 -6.04 6.63 0.94
C ARG A 53 -5.49 7.51 2.07
N PHE A 54 -4.64 6.95 2.92
CA PHE A 54 -4.32 7.55 4.22
C PHE A 54 -2.82 7.69 4.50
N SER A 55 -1.92 7.15 3.66
CA SER A 55 -0.48 7.19 3.93
C SER A 55 0.09 8.60 4.08
N ALA A 56 -0.35 9.56 3.27
CA ALA A 56 0.10 10.95 3.37
C ALA A 56 -0.32 11.60 4.70
N GLU A 57 -1.54 11.34 5.14
CA GLU A 57 -2.07 11.85 6.42
C GLU A 57 -1.39 11.16 7.61
N ALA A 58 -1.13 9.86 7.52
CA ALA A 58 -0.40 9.10 8.52
C ALA A 58 1.01 9.67 8.73
N VAL A 59 1.77 9.91 7.64
CA VAL A 59 3.10 10.55 7.72
C VAL A 59 3.02 11.94 8.34
N ARG A 60 1.95 12.71 8.08
CA ARG A 60 1.76 14.04 8.66
C ARG A 60 1.51 14.00 10.18
N LEU A 61 0.92 12.93 10.70
CA LEU A 61 0.57 12.79 12.11
C LEU A 61 1.75 12.29 12.98
N GLY A 62 2.74 11.63 12.37
CA GLY A 62 3.88 10.99 13.05
C GLY A 62 3.51 9.63 13.66
#